data_AF-A0A7X9BCR6-F1
#
_entry.id   AF-A0A7X9BCR6-F1
#
_cell.length_a   1.000
_cell.length_b   1.000
_cell.length_c   1.000
_cell.angle_alpha   90.00
_cell.angle_beta   90.00
_cell.angle_gamma   90.00
#
_symmetry.space_group_name_H-M   'P 1'
#
loop_
_entity.id
_entity.type
_entity.pdbx_description
1 polymer ?
#
loop_
_entity_poly.entity_id
_entity_poly.type
_entity_poly.pdbx_seq_one_letter_code
_entity_poly.pdbx_strand_id
1 'polypeptide(L)'
;MLKMSIEEIKDNIYLKEKDWRYFQDTNCYAFALGLDIPEKHICKSAYQPGTIYAKASNISPITLWKLSVFERLVLDLKTLGISIEEIKKYETPICQRFGDLRYLSWSVLMFLSSYDFHFARINSNGKLFDKMGYDELPKKTSIRKLEKKGYQLVKIFSLYFFKAIEPEENLTSYFQRQKITKQHVK
;
A
#
# COMPACT_ATOMS: atom_id res chain seq x y z
N MET A 1 5.27 -18.60 5.82
CA MET A 1 4.95 -18.75 4.38
C MET A 1 3.48 -18.40 4.20
N LEU A 2 3.12 -17.59 3.20
CA LEU A 2 1.70 -17.29 2.93
C LEU A 2 0.95 -18.57 2.60
N LYS A 3 -0.24 -18.80 3.17
CA LYS A 3 -1.04 -20.00 2.87
C LYS A 3 -2.00 -19.84 1.67
N MET A 4 -2.19 -18.60 1.20
CA MET A 4 -3.09 -18.26 0.07
C MET A 4 -2.36 -18.19 -1.27
N SER A 5 -3.02 -18.57 -2.37
CA SER A 5 -2.53 -18.35 -3.75
C SER A 5 -2.42 -16.85 -4.08
N ILE A 6 -1.75 -16.52 -5.19
CA ILE A 6 -1.61 -15.12 -5.60
C ILE A 6 -2.96 -14.54 -6.03
N GLU A 7 -3.79 -15.36 -6.66
CA GLU A 7 -5.16 -15.04 -7.07
C GLU A 7 -6.03 -14.74 -5.84
N GLU A 8 -5.99 -15.60 -4.82
CA GLU A 8 -6.70 -15.37 -3.55
C GLU A 8 -6.24 -14.09 -2.87
N ILE A 9 -4.93 -13.79 -2.90
CA ILE A 9 -4.42 -12.53 -2.35
C ILE A 9 -4.99 -11.34 -3.14
N LYS A 10 -4.97 -11.37 -4.48
CA LYS A 10 -5.53 -10.31 -5.33
C LYS A 10 -7.01 -10.07 -5.04
N ASP A 11 -7.79 -11.12 -4.80
CA ASP A 11 -9.22 -11.03 -4.49
C ASP A 11 -9.50 -10.41 -3.11
N ASN A 12 -8.56 -10.51 -2.18
CA ASN A 12 -8.66 -10.00 -0.80
C ASN A 12 -7.91 -8.67 -0.58
N ILE A 13 -7.26 -8.14 -1.62
CA ILE A 13 -6.75 -6.77 -1.63
C ILE A 13 -7.93 -5.83 -1.87
N TYR A 14 -7.78 -4.57 -1.45
CA TYR A 14 -8.72 -3.50 -1.78
C TYR A 14 -10.02 -3.51 -0.94
N LEU A 15 -9.99 -4.05 0.28
CA LEU A 15 -11.16 -3.95 1.17
C LEU A 15 -11.35 -2.52 1.70
N LYS A 16 -12.62 -2.06 1.68
CA LYS A 16 -13.02 -0.78 2.29
C LYS A 16 -12.92 -0.93 3.81
N GLU A 17 -12.71 0.18 4.52
CA GLU A 17 -12.57 0.16 5.99
C GLU A 17 -13.69 -0.59 6.71
N LYS A 18 -14.93 -0.47 6.21
CA LYS A 18 -16.12 -1.14 6.77
C LYS A 18 -16.16 -2.66 6.54
N ASP A 19 -15.35 -3.17 5.62
CA ASP A 19 -15.35 -4.56 5.20
C ASP A 19 -14.21 -5.37 5.87
N TRP A 20 -13.40 -4.72 6.71
CA TRP A 20 -12.30 -5.34 7.45
C TRP A 20 -12.78 -6.07 8.69
N ARG A 21 -12.57 -7.39 8.72
CA ARG A 21 -12.97 -8.32 9.77
C ARG A 21 -11.79 -8.87 10.56
N TYR A 22 -10.64 -9.03 9.91
CA TYR A 22 -9.43 -9.69 10.43
C TYR A 22 -8.24 -8.74 10.52
N PHE A 23 -8.47 -7.43 10.47
CA PHE A 23 -7.39 -6.46 10.48
C PHE A 23 -6.47 -6.60 11.70
N GLN A 24 -6.96 -7.10 12.85
CA GLN A 24 -6.16 -7.33 14.06
C GLN A 24 -5.03 -8.34 13.83
N ASP A 25 -5.31 -9.36 13.01
CA ASP A 25 -4.43 -10.48 12.69
C ASP A 25 -3.35 -10.13 11.65
N THR A 26 -3.41 -8.92 11.10
CA THR A 26 -2.49 -8.45 10.06
C THR A 26 -1.43 -7.50 10.63
N ASN A 27 -0.30 -7.34 9.94
CA ASN A 27 0.71 -6.35 10.33
C ASN A 27 0.53 -5.02 9.56
N CYS A 28 1.40 -4.04 9.83
CA CYS A 28 1.35 -2.71 9.20
C CYS A 28 1.41 -2.77 7.66
N TYR A 29 2.16 -3.71 7.09
CA TYR A 29 2.31 -3.85 5.64
C TYR A 29 1.02 -4.39 5.00
N ALA A 30 0.49 -5.50 5.53
CA ALA A 30 -0.77 -6.08 5.05
C ALA A 30 -1.94 -5.10 5.21
N PHE A 31 -2.01 -4.42 6.35
CA PHE A 31 -2.95 -3.34 6.59
C PHE A 31 -2.85 -2.21 5.54
N ALA A 32 -1.63 -1.76 5.24
CA ALA A 32 -1.41 -0.70 4.27
C ALA A 32 -1.82 -1.11 2.85
N LEU A 33 -1.61 -2.38 2.47
CA LEU A 33 -2.11 -2.94 1.21
C LEU A 33 -3.63 -3.16 1.20
N GLY A 34 -4.28 -3.15 2.36
CA GLY A 34 -5.70 -3.45 2.49
C GLY A 34 -6.06 -4.91 2.40
N LEU A 35 -5.11 -5.77 2.78
CA LEU A 35 -5.32 -7.19 2.97
C LEU A 35 -6.07 -7.42 4.28
N ASP A 36 -7.18 -8.12 4.23
CA ASP A 36 -7.95 -8.56 5.40
C ASP A 36 -7.97 -10.08 5.44
N ILE A 37 -6.99 -10.67 6.11
CA ILE A 37 -6.74 -12.11 6.05
C ILE A 37 -6.78 -12.66 7.48
N PRO A 38 -7.56 -13.73 7.75
CA PRO A 38 -7.60 -14.35 9.07
C PRO A 38 -6.25 -14.91 9.49
N GLU A 39 -5.90 -14.83 10.77
CA GLU A 39 -4.62 -15.31 11.32
C GLU A 39 -4.27 -16.75 10.88
N LYS A 40 -5.26 -17.65 10.83
CA LYS A 40 -5.07 -19.05 10.41
C LYS A 40 -4.45 -19.21 9.01
N HIS A 41 -4.60 -18.21 8.13
CA HIS A 41 -4.03 -18.15 6.78
C HIS A 41 -2.68 -17.42 6.73
N ILE A 42 -2.23 -16.89 7.87
CA ILE A 42 -1.01 -16.12 8.07
C ILE A 42 -0.01 -17.00 8.84
N CYS A 43 1.26 -16.93 8.48
CA CYS A 43 2.35 -17.42 9.34
C CYS A 43 3.02 -16.22 10.00
N LYS A 44 3.69 -16.43 11.14
CA LYS A 44 4.59 -15.42 11.73
C LYS A 44 5.53 -14.88 10.63
N SER A 45 5.59 -13.55 10.49
CA SER A 45 6.35 -12.83 9.44
C SER A 45 5.85 -12.97 7.99
N ALA A 46 4.62 -13.43 7.74
CA ALA A 46 4.13 -13.68 6.36
C ALA A 46 3.96 -12.43 5.48
N TYR A 47 3.98 -11.23 6.04
CA TYR A 47 3.88 -9.98 5.28
C TYR A 47 5.05 -9.06 5.57
N GLN A 48 6.26 -9.51 5.22
CA GLN A 48 7.37 -8.59 4.98
C GLN A 48 7.43 -8.27 3.48
N PRO A 49 7.78 -7.04 3.08
CA PRO A 49 8.02 -6.71 1.68
C PRO A 49 8.94 -7.75 1.02
N GLY A 50 8.50 -8.29 -0.12
CA GLY A 50 9.17 -9.34 -0.91
C GLY A 50 8.59 -10.74 -0.71
N THR A 51 7.75 -10.96 0.30
CA THR A 51 7.22 -12.30 0.61
C THR A 51 6.23 -12.80 -0.44
N ILE A 52 5.47 -11.89 -1.06
CA ILE A 52 4.48 -12.24 -2.08
C ILE A 52 5.20 -12.63 -3.37
N TYR A 53 6.18 -11.84 -3.80
CA TYR A 53 7.02 -12.17 -4.94
C TYR A 53 7.81 -13.46 -4.75
N ALA A 54 8.41 -13.66 -3.57
CA ALA A 54 9.13 -14.89 -3.22
C ALA A 54 8.24 -16.13 -3.38
N LYS A 55 6.99 -16.06 -2.91
CA LYS A 55 6.01 -17.13 -3.08
C LYS A 55 5.67 -17.36 -4.56
N ALA A 56 5.35 -16.30 -5.30
CA ALA A 56 4.96 -16.42 -6.71
C ALA A 56 6.09 -16.99 -7.58
N SER A 57 7.33 -16.62 -7.28
CA SER A 57 8.51 -17.00 -8.06
C SER A 57 9.18 -18.29 -7.58
N ASN A 58 8.65 -18.91 -6.51
CA ASN A 58 9.27 -20.06 -5.84
C ASN A 58 10.74 -19.82 -5.43
N ILE A 59 11.04 -18.62 -4.93
CA ILE A 59 12.38 -18.22 -4.47
C ILE A 59 12.37 -18.10 -2.94
N SER A 60 13.47 -18.48 -2.29
CA SER A 60 13.62 -18.26 -0.84
C SER A 60 13.56 -16.77 -0.48
N PRO A 61 12.75 -16.35 0.52
CA PRO A 61 12.70 -14.96 0.99
C PRO A 61 14.06 -14.39 1.39
N ILE A 62 14.96 -15.25 1.90
CA ILE A 62 16.32 -14.87 2.31
C ILE A 62 17.12 -14.33 1.11
N THR A 63 16.89 -14.86 -0.09
CA THR A 63 17.55 -14.39 -1.32
C THR A 63 17.22 -12.94 -1.61
N LEU A 64 16.03 -12.46 -1.20
CA LEU A 64 15.59 -11.09 -1.39
C LEU A 64 16.12 -10.13 -0.32
N TRP A 65 16.74 -10.63 0.76
CA TRP A 65 17.23 -9.77 1.85
C TRP A 65 18.37 -8.84 1.41
N LYS A 66 19.06 -9.16 0.31
CA LYS A 66 20.05 -8.29 -0.34
C LYS A 66 19.44 -7.04 -0.97
N LEU A 67 18.16 -7.08 -1.32
CA LEU A 67 17.43 -5.94 -1.87
C LEU A 67 16.99 -5.00 -0.76
N SER A 68 16.84 -3.71 -1.06
CA SER A 68 16.21 -2.76 -0.16
C SER A 68 14.74 -3.13 0.11
N VAL A 69 14.20 -2.65 1.24
CA VAL A 69 12.77 -2.81 1.58
C VAL A 69 11.88 -2.30 0.44
N PHE A 70 12.28 -1.19 -0.19
CA PHE A 70 11.54 -0.60 -1.29
C PHE A 70 11.54 -1.48 -2.54
N GLU A 71 12.69 -2.03 -2.95
CA GLU A 71 12.74 -2.94 -4.10
C GLU A 71 11.89 -4.19 -3.87
N ARG A 72 11.93 -4.74 -2.66
CA ARG A 72 11.09 -5.88 -2.29
C ARG A 72 9.59 -5.55 -2.33
N LEU A 73 9.21 -4.35 -1.87
CA LEU A 73 7.84 -3.83 -1.99
C LEU A 73 7.42 -3.73 -3.47
N VAL A 74 8.27 -3.17 -4.33
CA VAL A 74 7.99 -3.02 -5.76
C VAL A 74 7.76 -4.39 -6.42
N LEU A 75 8.54 -5.41 -6.05
CA LEU A 75 8.37 -6.78 -6.53
C LEU A 75 7.01 -7.38 -6.13
N ASP A 76 6.61 -7.21 -4.86
CA ASP A 76 5.30 -7.65 -4.39
C ASP A 76 4.17 -6.97 -5.17
N LEU A 77 4.23 -5.64 -5.32
CA LEU A 77 3.19 -4.86 -6.01
C LEU A 77 3.09 -5.25 -7.49
N LYS A 78 4.22 -5.45 -8.18
CA LYS A 78 4.24 -5.98 -9.56
C LYS A 78 3.58 -7.36 -9.66
N THR A 79 3.88 -8.26 -8.73
CA THR A 79 3.29 -9.61 -8.68
C THR A 79 1.76 -9.55 -8.53
N LEU A 80 1.29 -8.58 -7.75
CA LEU A 80 -0.12 -8.32 -7.51
C LEU A 80 -0.80 -7.56 -8.65
N GLY A 81 -0.06 -7.10 -9.67
CA GLY A 81 -0.61 -6.26 -10.73
C GLY A 81 -1.03 -4.86 -10.24
N ILE A 82 -0.37 -4.36 -9.20
CA ILE A 82 -0.63 -3.03 -8.63
C ILE A 82 0.42 -2.06 -9.19
N SER A 83 -0.06 -1.01 -9.87
CA SER A 83 0.82 0.08 -10.29
C SER A 83 1.08 1.02 -9.12
N ILE A 84 2.29 1.58 -9.11
CA ILE A 84 2.71 2.58 -8.13
C ILE A 84 3.11 3.89 -8.79
N GLU A 85 2.79 4.99 -8.13
CA GLU A 85 3.33 6.30 -8.43
C GLU A 85 3.94 6.88 -7.16
N GLU A 86 5.22 7.22 -7.20
CA GLU A 86 5.89 7.92 -6.11
C GLU A 86 5.50 9.40 -6.13
N ILE A 87 5.04 9.89 -4.98
CA ILE A 87 4.63 11.27 -4.79
C ILE A 87 5.76 12.02 -4.08
N LYS A 88 6.20 13.13 -4.67
CA LYS A 88 7.22 13.97 -4.03
C LYS A 88 6.66 14.59 -2.74
N LYS A 89 7.43 14.48 -1.65
CA LYS A 89 7.12 14.95 -0.30
C LYS A 89 6.63 16.42 -0.22
N TYR A 90 7.02 17.25 -1.19
CA TYR A 90 6.76 18.70 -1.21
C TYR A 90 5.73 19.15 -2.26
N GLU A 91 5.24 18.25 -3.14
CA GLU A 91 4.43 18.67 -4.30
C GLU A 91 2.92 18.77 -4.03
N THR A 92 2.40 18.47 -2.85
CA THR A 92 0.98 18.72 -2.52
C THR A 92 0.76 18.64 -1.01
N PRO A 93 -0.20 19.37 -0.40
CA PRO A 93 -0.76 18.94 0.86
C PRO A 93 -1.21 17.50 0.69
N ILE A 94 -0.62 16.58 1.46
CA ILE A 94 -0.85 15.12 1.45
C ILE A 94 -2.34 14.75 1.65
N CYS A 95 -3.23 15.73 1.79
CA CYS A 95 -4.67 15.58 1.94
C CYS A 95 -5.50 16.13 0.77
N GLN A 96 -4.95 17.00 -0.10
CA GLN A 96 -5.76 17.69 -1.14
C GLN A 96 -5.83 16.95 -2.48
N ARG A 97 -4.81 16.16 -2.84
CA ARG A 97 -4.88 15.31 -4.06
C ARG A 97 -5.63 13.99 -3.87
N PHE A 98 -5.84 13.57 -2.62
CA PHE A 98 -6.40 12.25 -2.31
C PHE A 98 -7.91 12.26 -2.05
N GLY A 99 -8.54 13.44 -2.13
CA GLY A 99 -9.99 13.61 -2.00
C GLY A 99 -10.74 13.66 -3.33
N ASP A 100 -10.04 13.69 -4.46
CA ASP A 100 -10.68 13.90 -5.76
C ASP A 100 -10.11 12.97 -6.82
N LEU A 101 -10.31 11.67 -6.65
CA LEU A 101 -10.23 10.74 -7.77
C LEU A 101 -11.27 9.64 -7.57
N ARG A 102 -12.15 9.52 -8.56
CA ARG A 102 -13.03 8.38 -8.84
C ARG A 102 -12.24 7.07 -9.10
N TYR A 103 -10.96 7.05 -8.77
CA TYR A 103 -10.07 5.90 -8.82
C TYR A 103 -9.75 5.48 -7.40
N LEU A 104 -9.85 4.19 -7.22
CA LEU A 104 -9.86 3.44 -5.99
C LEU A 104 -8.45 3.38 -5.33
N SER A 105 -7.80 4.52 -5.16
CA SER A 105 -6.39 4.62 -4.76
C SER A 105 -6.23 4.79 -3.26
N TRP A 106 -5.58 3.82 -2.62
CA TRP A 106 -5.04 3.97 -1.28
C TRP A 106 -3.63 4.54 -1.38
N SER A 107 -3.28 5.43 -0.45
CA SER A 107 -1.93 5.97 -0.40
C SER A 107 -1.18 5.39 0.78
N VAL A 108 0.01 4.89 0.49
CA VAL A 108 0.86 4.22 1.46
C VAL A 108 2.06 5.11 1.75
N LEU A 109 2.30 5.36 3.03
CA LEU A 109 3.46 6.08 3.50
C LEU A 109 4.43 5.07 4.07
N MET A 110 5.65 5.08 3.56
CA MET A 110 6.75 4.26 4.07
C MET A 110 7.63 5.12 4.96
N PHE A 111 7.77 4.67 6.20
CA PHE A 111 8.66 5.25 7.19
C PHE A 111 9.81 4.29 7.48
N LEU A 112 10.99 4.84 7.80
CA LEU A 112 12.11 4.09 8.34
C LEU A 112 12.39 4.57 9.77
N SER A 113 12.70 3.64 10.65
CA SER A 113 13.38 3.90 11.92
C SER A 113 14.77 3.27 11.89
N SER A 114 15.55 3.47 12.95
CA SER A 114 16.88 2.87 13.11
C SER A 114 16.88 1.34 13.03
N TYR A 115 15.73 0.69 13.24
CA TYR A 115 15.64 -0.77 13.37
C TYR A 115 14.52 -1.40 12.53
N ASP A 116 13.62 -0.61 11.94
CA ASP A 116 12.41 -1.14 11.32
C ASP A 116 11.84 -0.24 10.20
N PHE A 117 10.92 -0.77 9.42
CA PHE A 117 10.09 -0.02 8.49
C PHE A 117 8.65 0.00 9.00
N HIS A 118 7.93 1.07 8.70
CA HIS A 118 6.52 1.19 9.07
C HIS A 118 5.70 1.71 7.91
N PHE A 119 4.53 1.11 7.72
CA PHE A 119 3.58 1.51 6.70
C PHE A 119 2.34 2.11 7.35
N ALA A 120 1.97 3.29 6.87
CA ALA A 120 0.71 3.94 7.21
C ALA A 120 -0.12 4.14 5.95
N ARG A 121 -1.44 4.23 6.12
CA ARG A 121 -2.41 4.33 5.02
C ARG A 121 -3.25 5.58 5.16
N ILE A 122 -3.48 6.25 4.04
CA ILE A 122 -4.46 7.34 3.93
C ILE A 122 -5.75 6.79 3.36
N ASN A 123 -6.86 7.12 4.00
CA ASN A 123 -8.18 6.74 3.51
C ASN A 123 -8.78 7.75 2.53
N SER A 124 -9.95 7.44 1.97
CA SER A 124 -10.65 8.30 1.00
C SER A 124 -11.02 9.69 1.52
N ASN A 125 -11.02 9.88 2.85
CA ASN A 125 -11.28 11.17 3.48
C ASN A 125 -9.97 11.93 3.81
N GLY A 126 -8.81 11.47 3.31
CA GLY A 126 -7.51 12.07 3.59
C GLY A 126 -7.01 11.85 5.02
N LYS A 127 -7.62 10.94 5.80
CA LYS A 127 -7.18 10.64 7.18
C LYS A 127 -6.10 9.56 7.15
N LEU A 128 -5.01 9.81 7.87
CA LEU A 128 -3.89 8.88 8.02
C LEU A 128 -4.12 7.92 9.19
N PHE A 129 -3.88 6.63 8.96
CA PHE A 129 -3.96 5.56 9.95
C PHE A 129 -2.67 4.74 9.97
N ASP A 130 -2.18 4.42 11.17
CA ASP A 130 -1.10 3.46 11.41
C ASP A 130 -1.59 2.23 12.17
N LYS A 131 -0.82 1.13 12.07
CA LYS A 131 -0.99 -0.09 12.89
C LYS A 131 0.38 -0.55 13.38
N MET A 132 0.59 -0.68 14.69
CA MET A 132 1.90 -1.03 15.26
C MET A 132 2.07 -2.55 15.39
N GLY A 133 2.15 -3.27 14.27
CA GLY A 133 2.40 -4.71 14.25
C GLY A 133 1.12 -5.55 14.31
N TYR A 134 1.22 -6.79 14.82
CA TYR A 134 0.09 -7.70 15.06
C TYR A 134 -0.69 -7.27 16.31
N ASP A 135 -1.95 -7.67 16.44
CA ASP A 135 -2.82 -7.47 17.62
C ASP A 135 -3.19 -6.01 17.97
N GLU A 136 -2.59 -5.02 17.31
CA GLU A 136 -2.97 -3.62 17.46
C GLU A 136 -4.09 -3.18 16.51
N LEU A 137 -5.04 -2.38 17.01
CA LEU A 137 -6.04 -1.72 16.18
C LEU A 137 -5.40 -0.60 15.34
N PRO A 138 -5.86 -0.38 14.10
CA PRO A 138 -5.54 0.81 13.32
C PRO A 138 -5.94 2.07 14.09
N LYS A 139 -5.01 3.01 14.22
CA LYS A 139 -5.21 4.25 14.98
C LYS A 139 -5.08 5.43 14.04
N LYS A 140 -5.95 6.42 14.21
CA LYS A 140 -5.79 7.70 13.52
C LYS A 140 -4.51 8.36 14.02
N THR A 141 -3.65 8.73 13.08
CA THR A 141 -2.32 9.28 13.39
C THR A 141 -2.02 10.53 12.56
N SER A 142 -0.82 11.05 12.71
CA SER A 142 -0.26 12.10 11.85
C SER A 142 1.22 11.84 11.63
N ILE A 143 1.77 12.38 10.55
CA ILE A 143 3.21 12.31 10.25
C ILE A 143 4.03 12.77 11.46
N ARG A 144 3.66 13.90 12.06
CA ARG A 144 4.32 14.44 13.27
C ARG A 144 4.31 13.49 14.47
N LYS A 145 3.24 12.70 14.64
CA LYS A 145 3.18 11.69 15.72
C LYS A 145 4.14 10.53 15.47
N LEU A 146 4.24 10.08 14.21
CA LEU A 146 5.18 9.02 13.82
C LEU A 146 6.63 9.51 13.93
N GLU A 147 6.92 10.74 13.51
CA GLU A 147 8.25 11.36 13.67
C GLU A 147 8.68 11.45 15.13
N LYS A 148 7.76 11.80 16.05
CA LYS A 148 8.03 11.77 17.50
C LYS A 148 8.33 10.37 18.06
N LYS A 149 7.88 9.31 17.40
CA LYS A 149 8.21 7.91 17.76
C LYS A 149 9.54 7.45 17.14
N GLY A 150 10.27 8.32 16.44
CA GLY A 150 11.54 7.99 15.78
C GLY A 150 11.40 7.47 14.34
N TYR A 151 10.23 7.61 13.72
CA TYR A 151 10.03 7.23 12.32
C TYR A 151 10.23 8.41 11.37
N GLN A 152 11.12 8.25 10.40
CA GLN A 152 11.33 9.22 9.34
C GLN A 152 10.51 8.85 8.10
N LEU A 153 9.66 9.76 7.62
CA LEU A 153 8.96 9.57 6.34
C LEU A 153 9.97 9.63 5.20
N VAL A 154 10.09 8.52 4.46
CA VAL A 154 11.04 8.40 3.35
C VAL A 154 10.37 8.41 1.98
N LYS A 155 9.19 7.79 1.85
CA LYS A 155 8.46 7.73 0.57
C LYS A 155 6.95 7.76 0.76
N ILE A 156 6.26 8.33 -0.21
CA ILE A 156 4.80 8.37 -0.31
C ILE A 156 4.43 7.77 -1.66
N PHE A 157 3.47 6.86 -1.68
CA PHE A 157 3.02 6.21 -2.90
C PHE A 157 1.51 6.24 -3.03
N SER A 158 1.03 6.41 -4.25
CA SER A 158 -0.33 6.01 -4.62
C SER A 158 -0.31 4.60 -5.20
N LEU A 159 -1.21 3.75 -4.71
CA LEU A 159 -1.44 2.42 -5.25
C LEU A 159 -2.64 2.45 -6.20
N TYR A 160 -2.44 1.96 -7.42
CA TYR A 160 -3.48 1.83 -8.42
C TYR A 160 -3.79 0.35 -8.64
N PHE A 161 -4.97 -0.07 -8.21
CA PHE A 161 -5.46 -1.44 -8.35
C PHE A 161 -6.22 -1.55 -9.66
N PHE A 162 -5.67 -2.28 -10.63
CA PHE A 162 -6.42 -2.66 -11.82
C PHE A 162 -7.27 -3.88 -11.50
N LYS A 163 -8.30 -3.71 -10.66
CA LYS A 163 -9.42 -4.64 -10.73
C LYS A 163 -9.98 -4.44 -12.13
N ALA A 164 -10.01 -5.49 -12.95
CA ALA A 164 -10.44 -5.47 -14.35
C ALA A 164 -11.55 -4.43 -14.54
N ILE A 165 -11.15 -3.25 -15.01
CA ILE A 165 -12.08 -2.24 -15.48
C ILE A 165 -12.71 -2.94 -16.68
N GLU A 166 -14.03 -3.06 -16.71
CA GLU A 166 -14.69 -3.39 -17.98
C GLU A 166 -14.14 -2.45 -19.06
N PRO A 167 -13.89 -2.93 -20.30
CA PRO A 167 -12.81 -2.42 -21.15
C PRO A 167 -12.99 -1.01 -21.74
N GLU A 168 -13.87 -0.16 -21.23
CA GLU A 168 -14.28 1.05 -21.94
C GLU A 168 -13.47 2.30 -21.67
N GLU A 169 -12.66 2.38 -20.60
CA GLU A 169 -11.74 3.51 -20.42
C GLU A 169 -10.27 3.07 -20.33
N ASN A 170 -9.63 3.06 -21.50
CA ASN A 170 -8.19 2.87 -21.62
C ASN A 170 -7.44 4.01 -20.89
N LEU A 171 -6.55 3.67 -19.95
CA LEU A 171 -5.80 4.59 -19.08
C LEU A 171 -5.08 5.72 -19.84
N THR A 172 -4.67 5.45 -21.08
CA THR A 172 -4.09 6.44 -21.99
C THR A 172 -5.01 7.65 -22.19
N SER A 173 -6.31 7.42 -22.35
CA SER A 173 -7.32 8.47 -22.54
C SER A 173 -7.53 9.31 -21.27
N TYR A 174 -7.33 8.72 -20.09
CA TYR A 174 -7.48 9.41 -18.82
C TYR A 174 -6.28 10.32 -18.52
N PHE A 175 -5.06 9.79 -18.66
CA PHE A 175 -3.85 10.60 -18.45
C PHE A 175 -3.66 11.69 -19.52
N GLN A 176 -4.15 11.46 -20.75
CA GLN A 176 -4.21 12.50 -21.78
C GLN A 176 -5.20 13.62 -21.39
N ARG A 177 -6.39 13.29 -20.89
CA ARG A 177 -7.37 14.29 -20.40
C ARG A 177 -6.82 15.14 -19.26
N GLN A 178 -6.11 14.54 -18.31
CA GLN A 178 -5.45 15.25 -17.19
C GLN A 178 -4.30 16.17 -17.64
N LYS A 179 -3.62 15.86 -18.74
CA LYS A 179 -2.61 16.76 -19.35
C LYS A 179 -3.26 17.94 -20.06
N ILE A 180 -4.41 17.72 -20.71
CA ILE A 180 -5.13 18.76 -21.45
C ILE A 180 -5.75 19.80 -20.49
N THR A 181 -6.34 19.39 -19.36
CA THR A 181 -6.91 20.33 -18.38
C THR A 181 -5.87 21.23 -17.71
N LYS A 182 -4.61 20.80 -17.63
CA LYS A 182 -3.52 21.66 -17.13
C LYS A 182 -3.03 22.71 -18.14
N GLN A 183 -3.40 22.61 -19.41
CA GLN A 183 -3.00 23.58 -20.45
C GLN A 183 -4.02 24.69 -20.69
N HIS A 184 -5.24 24.60 -20.13
CA HIS A 184 -6.29 25.61 -20.29
C HIS A 184 -6.56 26.46 -19.04
N VAL A 185 -5.63 26.49 -18.08
CA VAL A 185 -5.62 27.48 -17.00
C VAL A 185 -4.43 28.41 -17.19
N LYS A 186 -4.55 29.32 -18.16
CA LYS A 186 -3.79 30.55 -18.27
C LYS A 186 -4.68 31.63 -18.87
#